data_AF-A0A140JXD5-F1
#
_entry.id   AF-A0A140JXD5-F1
#
_cell.length_a   1.000
_cell.length_b   1.000
_cell.length_c   1.000
_cell.angle_alpha   90.00
_cell.angle_beta   90.00
_cell.angle_gamma   90.00
#
_symmetry.space_group_name_H-M   'P 1'
#
loop_
_entity.id
_entity.type
_entity.pdbx_description
1 polymer ?
#
loop_
_entity_poly.entity_id
_entity_poly.type
_entity_poly.pdbx_seq_one_letter_code
_entity_poly.pdbx_strand_id
1 'polypeptide(L)'
;MKKVYHELFDEALATYNAKKKKTRDKIPDYYEHIRQSKQEKLFHEAIFQIGNLTDCGCGSPGGERAAAALKEFAESFQERNPHLRVFNMVLHMDEATPHLHVDFVPVATEQSRGLSTRVSMKQALKQQGFEGLGRKQTEWKAWMEREKEALTEIAQAHEFEIISLGGGRTHMELPEYRAAAQRLEAVQEQVIAAEQEIAALEKQRKALQGNVKLLKAVEKVKPDLDAIQPEKTLTGAVKGVTVEQVKELKAAVIRGAAAEQKVRELKVENQQLQQKIPSMKEKLKEAQERQRLENENRQLKGHCCK
;
A
#
# COMPACT_ATOMS: atom_id res chain seq x y z
N MET A 1 -21.39 -4.56 30.60
CA MET A 1 -20.71 -5.87 30.59
C MET A 1 -21.10 -6.78 31.77
N LYS A 2 -20.75 -6.49 33.04
CA LYS A 2 -21.08 -7.40 34.17
C LYS A 2 -22.56 -7.82 34.23
N LYS A 3 -23.47 -6.87 34.02
CA LYS A 3 -24.92 -7.14 33.94
C LYS A 3 -25.27 -8.21 32.89
N VAL A 4 -24.67 -8.13 31.69
CA VAL A 4 -24.88 -9.09 30.59
C VAL A 4 -24.44 -10.49 31.03
N TYR A 5 -23.33 -10.61 31.75
CA TYR A 5 -22.87 -11.89 32.27
C TYR A 5 -23.84 -12.51 33.28
N HIS A 6 -24.36 -11.70 34.20
CA HIS A 6 -25.35 -12.16 35.17
C HIS A 6 -26.64 -12.60 34.48
N GLU A 7 -27.13 -11.83 33.52
CA GLU A 7 -28.32 -12.18 32.72
C GLU A 7 -28.15 -13.49 31.93
N LEU A 8 -26.95 -13.77 31.41
CA LEU A 8 -26.70 -14.94 30.54
C LEU A 8 -26.33 -16.22 31.30
N PHE A 9 -25.62 -16.12 32.43
CA PHE A 9 -24.89 -17.26 32.99
C PHE A 9 -25.24 -17.61 34.44
N ASP A 10 -25.90 -16.73 35.20
CA ASP A 10 -26.09 -16.97 36.65
C ASP A 10 -26.93 -18.21 36.94
N GLU A 11 -27.96 -18.50 36.14
CA GLU A 11 -28.78 -19.70 36.29
C GLU A 11 -27.96 -20.99 36.07
N ALA A 12 -27.18 -21.02 34.98
CA ALA A 12 -26.30 -22.14 34.68
C ALA A 12 -25.17 -22.30 35.71
N LEU A 13 -24.64 -21.18 36.23
CA LEU A 13 -23.64 -21.14 37.28
C LEU A 13 -24.19 -21.70 38.60
N ALA A 14 -25.40 -21.28 39.01
CA ALA A 14 -26.07 -21.78 40.20
C ALA A 14 -26.26 -23.30 40.12
N THR A 15 -26.78 -23.79 38.98
CA THR A 15 -26.96 -25.22 38.71
C THR A 15 -25.64 -25.99 38.74
N TYR A 16 -24.58 -25.44 38.16
CA TYR A 16 -23.24 -26.03 38.20
C TYR A 16 -22.69 -26.12 39.62
N ASN A 17 -22.77 -25.04 40.39
CA ASN A 17 -22.25 -24.95 41.75
C ASN A 17 -23.03 -25.83 42.74
N ALA A 18 -24.33 -26.02 42.53
CA ALA A 18 -25.16 -26.92 43.35
C ALA A 18 -24.66 -28.38 43.31
N LYS A 19 -24.05 -28.80 42.18
CA LYS A 19 -23.47 -30.14 42.01
C LYS A 19 -22.10 -30.31 42.67
N LYS A 20 -21.50 -29.25 43.22
CA LYS A 20 -20.14 -29.28 43.80
C LYS A 20 -20.16 -29.43 45.31
N LYS A 21 -19.44 -30.45 45.80
CA LYS A 21 -19.30 -30.73 47.23
C LYS A 21 -18.33 -29.79 47.95
N LYS A 22 -17.20 -29.44 47.34
CA LYS A 22 -16.16 -28.60 47.97
C LYS A 22 -16.27 -27.17 47.49
N THR A 23 -16.14 -26.21 48.41
CA THR A 23 -16.20 -24.77 48.10
C THR A 23 -15.16 -24.34 47.07
N ARG A 24 -13.95 -24.92 47.11
CA ARG A 24 -12.87 -24.62 46.15
C ARG A 24 -13.19 -25.04 44.70
N ASP A 25 -14.18 -25.92 44.50
CA ASP A 25 -14.58 -26.42 43.18
C ASP A 25 -15.76 -25.60 42.61
N LYS A 26 -16.34 -24.69 43.41
CA LYS A 26 -17.39 -23.75 43.00
C LYS A 26 -16.76 -22.51 42.36
N ILE A 27 -17.47 -21.95 41.39
CA ILE A 27 -17.10 -20.68 40.76
C ILE A 27 -17.93 -19.57 41.44
N PRO A 28 -17.34 -18.65 42.21
CA PRO A 28 -18.10 -17.64 42.93
C PRO A 28 -18.78 -16.62 42.00
N ASP A 29 -18.05 -16.19 40.98
CA ASP A 29 -18.49 -15.19 40.00
C ASP A 29 -17.95 -15.60 38.63
N TYR A 30 -18.85 -15.81 37.66
CA TYR A 30 -18.46 -16.30 36.35
C TYR A 30 -17.81 -15.22 35.48
N TYR A 31 -18.18 -13.95 35.64
CA TYR A 31 -17.52 -12.84 34.95
C TYR A 31 -16.04 -12.74 35.38
N GLU A 32 -15.77 -12.76 36.68
CA GLU A 32 -14.40 -12.71 37.22
C GLU A 32 -13.61 -13.98 36.85
N HIS A 33 -14.29 -15.13 36.79
CA HIS A 33 -13.70 -16.38 36.31
C HIS A 33 -13.22 -16.27 34.86
N ILE A 34 -14.05 -15.73 33.95
CA ILE A 34 -13.67 -15.53 32.55
C ILE A 34 -12.63 -14.41 32.41
N ARG A 35 -12.73 -13.33 33.19
CA ARG A 35 -11.72 -12.23 33.20
C ARG A 35 -10.32 -12.73 33.51
N GLN A 36 -10.20 -13.72 34.40
CA GLN A 36 -8.92 -14.31 34.80
C GLN A 36 -8.50 -15.51 33.93
N SER A 37 -9.38 -15.95 33.02
CA SER A 37 -9.13 -17.09 32.15
C SER A 37 -8.09 -16.76 31.08
N LYS A 38 -7.27 -17.76 30.73
CA LYS A 38 -6.37 -17.70 29.55
C LYS A 38 -6.98 -18.35 28.32
N GLN A 39 -8.14 -19.00 28.45
CA GLN A 39 -8.76 -19.78 27.38
C GLN A 39 -9.79 -18.98 26.59
N GLU A 40 -10.66 -18.26 27.31
CA GLU A 40 -11.79 -17.52 26.73
C GLU A 40 -11.63 -16.03 27.03
N LYS A 41 -12.11 -15.17 26.13
CA LYS A 41 -12.13 -13.71 26.33
C LYS A 41 -13.48 -13.29 26.91
N LEU A 42 -13.51 -12.16 27.61
CA LEU A 42 -14.76 -11.60 28.14
C LEU A 42 -15.76 -11.26 27.02
N PHE A 43 -15.26 -10.81 25.87
CA PHE A 43 -16.04 -10.51 24.69
C PHE A 43 -15.13 -10.51 23.46
N HIS A 44 -15.76 -10.44 22.30
CA HIS A 44 -15.12 -10.26 21.01
C HIS A 44 -15.67 -9.01 20.34
N GLU A 45 -14.81 -8.33 19.60
CA GLU A 45 -15.15 -7.19 18.76
C GLU A 45 -15.02 -7.63 17.30
N ALA A 46 -16.01 -7.31 16.49
CA ALA A 46 -15.97 -7.42 15.04
C ALA A 46 -16.17 -6.04 14.41
N ILE A 47 -15.29 -5.67 13.49
CA ILE A 47 -15.32 -4.39 12.80
C ILE A 47 -15.72 -4.64 11.35
N PHE A 48 -16.73 -3.92 10.87
CA PHE A 48 -17.22 -3.97 9.50
C PHE A 48 -17.07 -2.60 8.84
N GLN A 49 -16.53 -2.59 7.62
CA GLN A 49 -16.32 -1.37 6.84
C GLN A 49 -16.59 -1.67 5.36
N ILE A 50 -17.10 -0.68 4.64
CA ILE A 50 -17.24 -0.69 3.18
C ILE A 50 -16.29 0.38 2.62
N GLY A 51 -15.50 0.01 1.62
CA GLY A 51 -14.58 0.92 0.94
C GLY A 51 -13.38 1.38 1.78
N ASN A 52 -12.78 2.49 1.35
CA ASN A 52 -11.61 3.13 1.92
C ASN A 52 -11.78 4.67 1.93
N LEU A 53 -10.77 5.42 2.39
CA LEU A 53 -10.85 6.88 2.51
C LEU A 53 -11.16 7.58 1.17
N THR A 54 -10.72 7.01 0.05
CA THR A 54 -10.85 7.64 -1.28
C THR A 54 -12.28 7.58 -1.82
N ASP A 55 -12.98 6.47 -1.59
CA ASP A 55 -14.32 6.23 -2.13
C ASP A 55 -15.44 6.42 -1.08
N CYS A 56 -15.14 6.17 0.20
CA CYS A 56 -16.10 6.15 1.29
C CYS A 56 -15.65 6.98 2.50
N GLY A 57 -14.86 8.04 2.30
CA GLY A 57 -14.44 8.92 3.39
C GLY A 57 -15.63 9.53 4.13
N CYS A 58 -15.52 9.71 5.46
CA CYS A 58 -16.56 10.36 6.26
C CYS A 58 -16.87 11.77 5.72
N GLY A 59 -18.16 12.13 5.62
CA GLY A 59 -18.62 13.40 5.04
C GLY A 59 -18.64 13.45 3.51
N SER A 60 -18.27 12.36 2.83
CA SER A 60 -18.49 12.20 1.38
C SER A 60 -19.81 11.48 1.08
N PRO A 61 -20.39 11.65 -0.13
CA PRO A 61 -21.57 10.88 -0.55
C PRO A 61 -21.37 9.37 -0.47
N GLY A 62 -20.17 8.88 -0.81
CA GLY A 62 -19.83 7.46 -0.69
C GLY A 62 -19.78 6.99 0.76
N GLY A 63 -19.28 7.83 1.67
CA GLY A 63 -19.29 7.58 3.11
C GLY A 63 -20.71 7.52 3.69
N GLU A 64 -21.58 8.46 3.34
CA GLU A 64 -22.99 8.43 3.78
C GLU A 64 -23.71 7.16 3.31
N ARG A 65 -23.44 6.74 2.06
CA ARG A 65 -23.99 5.49 1.51
C ARG A 65 -23.42 4.25 2.20
N ALA A 66 -22.13 4.22 2.48
CA ALA A 66 -21.50 3.14 3.26
C ALA A 66 -22.10 3.05 4.67
N ALA A 67 -22.35 4.20 5.31
CA ALA A 67 -22.99 4.27 6.61
C ALA A 67 -24.44 3.74 6.59
N ALA A 68 -25.20 4.06 5.55
CA ALA A 68 -26.55 3.52 5.36
C ALA A 68 -26.54 1.99 5.21
N ALA A 69 -25.65 1.45 4.38
CA ALA A 69 -25.46 0.00 4.22
C ALA A 69 -25.04 -0.69 5.54
N LEU A 70 -24.09 -0.10 6.29
CA LEU A 70 -23.66 -0.64 7.58
C LEU A 70 -24.77 -0.61 8.63
N LYS A 71 -25.65 0.40 8.59
CA LYS A 71 -26.82 0.47 9.47
C LYS A 71 -27.82 -0.64 9.16
N GLU A 72 -28.10 -0.91 7.89
CA GLU A 72 -28.97 -2.02 7.48
C GLU A 72 -28.36 -3.38 7.87
N PHE A 73 -27.04 -3.54 7.69
CA PHE A 73 -26.32 -4.72 8.13
C PHE A 73 -26.43 -4.95 9.65
N ALA A 74 -26.35 -3.87 10.42
CA ALA A 74 -26.48 -3.87 11.88
C ALA A 74 -27.87 -4.31 12.35
N GLU A 75 -28.94 -3.82 11.71
CA GLU A 75 -30.34 -4.11 12.08
C GLU A 75 -30.66 -5.61 12.07
N SER A 76 -30.03 -6.36 11.16
CA SER A 76 -30.25 -7.80 11.00
C SER A 76 -29.13 -8.68 11.62
N PHE A 77 -28.10 -8.07 12.23
CA PHE A 77 -26.94 -8.80 12.75
C PHE A 77 -27.29 -9.76 13.88
N GLN A 78 -28.08 -9.32 14.87
CA GLN A 78 -28.40 -10.14 16.04
C GLN A 78 -29.26 -11.35 15.66
N GLU A 79 -30.15 -11.21 14.68
CA GLU A 79 -31.00 -12.30 14.17
C GLU A 79 -30.18 -13.36 13.43
N ARG A 80 -29.21 -12.95 12.61
CA ARG A 80 -28.27 -13.87 11.94
C ARG A 80 -27.33 -14.58 12.90
N ASN A 81 -27.14 -14.04 14.11
CA ASN A 81 -26.15 -14.50 15.08
C ASN A 81 -26.77 -14.75 16.47
N PRO A 82 -27.70 -15.72 16.60
CA PRO A 82 -28.45 -15.94 17.85
C PRO A 82 -27.60 -16.36 19.05
N HIS A 83 -26.41 -16.94 18.83
CA HIS A 83 -25.47 -17.34 19.88
C HIS A 83 -24.40 -16.28 20.17
N LEU A 84 -24.42 -15.13 19.47
CA LEU A 84 -23.52 -14.01 19.74
C LEU A 84 -24.34 -12.88 20.37
N ARG A 85 -24.32 -12.79 21.70
CA ARG A 85 -25.07 -11.76 22.41
C ARG A 85 -24.36 -10.43 22.25
N VAL A 86 -24.87 -9.57 21.38
CA VAL A 86 -24.39 -8.19 21.21
C VAL A 86 -24.77 -7.38 22.43
N PHE A 87 -23.81 -6.61 22.97
CA PHE A 87 -24.08 -5.67 24.06
C PHE A 87 -23.66 -4.23 23.74
N ASN A 88 -22.87 -4.03 22.70
CA ASN A 88 -22.50 -2.73 22.18
C ASN A 88 -22.37 -2.82 20.65
N MET A 89 -22.92 -1.84 19.95
CA MET A 89 -22.86 -1.75 18.49
C MET A 89 -22.84 -0.28 18.10
N VAL A 90 -21.74 0.17 17.52
CA VAL A 90 -21.45 1.60 17.29
C VAL A 90 -20.98 1.81 15.87
N LEU A 91 -21.65 2.70 15.15
CA LEU A 91 -21.22 3.18 13.85
C LEU A 91 -20.40 4.46 14.04
N HIS A 92 -19.11 4.40 13.75
CA HIS A 92 -18.21 5.55 13.78
C HIS A 92 -18.32 6.33 12.47
N MET A 93 -18.56 7.64 12.59
CA MET A 93 -18.69 8.59 11.47
C MET A 93 -17.71 9.77 11.60
N ASP A 94 -16.87 9.75 12.62
CA ASP A 94 -15.94 10.80 13.04
C ASP A 94 -14.47 10.45 12.78
N GLU A 95 -14.21 9.29 12.16
CA GLU A 95 -12.89 8.84 11.75
C GLU A 95 -12.67 9.01 10.23
N ALA A 96 -11.67 8.32 9.66
CA ALA A 96 -11.35 8.41 8.24
C ALA A 96 -12.47 7.84 7.34
N THR A 97 -13.05 6.72 7.74
CA THR A 97 -14.08 5.97 7.00
C THR A 97 -15.17 5.51 7.95
N PRO A 98 -16.45 5.47 7.51
CA PRO A 98 -17.51 4.87 8.29
C PRO A 98 -17.23 3.40 8.58
N HIS A 99 -17.31 3.00 9.84
CA HIS A 99 -17.11 1.61 10.22
C HIS A 99 -17.92 1.25 11.47
N LEU A 100 -18.41 0.02 11.50
CA LEU A 100 -19.29 -0.52 12.52
C LEU A 100 -18.49 -1.43 13.45
N HIS A 101 -18.43 -1.07 14.73
CA HIS A 101 -17.95 -1.93 15.81
C HIS A 101 -19.12 -2.73 16.37
N VAL A 102 -18.95 -4.04 16.48
CA VAL A 102 -19.92 -4.95 17.09
C VAL A 102 -19.23 -5.73 18.20
N ASP A 103 -19.57 -5.41 19.45
CA ASP A 103 -19.07 -6.14 20.61
C ASP A 103 -20.10 -7.14 21.12
N PHE A 104 -19.67 -8.39 21.25
CA PHE A 104 -20.55 -9.49 21.64
C PHE A 104 -19.88 -10.52 22.54
N VAL A 105 -20.72 -11.22 23.30
CA VAL A 105 -20.32 -12.38 24.10
C VAL A 105 -20.81 -13.65 23.41
N PRO A 106 -19.93 -14.62 23.06
CA PRO A 106 -20.36 -15.88 22.49
C PRO A 106 -20.96 -16.78 23.57
N VAL A 107 -22.19 -17.24 23.35
CA VAL A 107 -22.97 -18.03 24.31
C VAL A 107 -23.18 -19.44 23.78
N ALA A 108 -22.49 -20.39 24.39
CA ALA A 108 -22.69 -21.81 24.12
C ALA A 108 -23.67 -22.39 25.14
N THR A 109 -24.77 -22.97 24.67
CA THR A 109 -25.81 -23.58 25.52
C THR A 109 -25.73 -25.12 25.48
N GLU A 110 -26.49 -25.78 26.34
CA GLU A 110 -26.66 -27.25 26.36
C GLU A 110 -25.34 -28.06 26.42
N GLN A 111 -24.33 -27.49 27.07
CA GLN A 111 -23.01 -28.10 27.15
C GLN A 111 -22.98 -29.26 28.14
N SER A 112 -22.43 -30.40 27.73
CA SER A 112 -22.35 -31.62 28.55
C SER A 112 -21.22 -31.62 29.59
N ARG A 113 -20.25 -30.71 29.46
CA ARG A 113 -19.10 -30.58 30.37
C ARG A 113 -18.99 -29.15 30.89
N GLY A 114 -18.81 -29.00 32.20
CA GLY A 114 -18.72 -27.69 32.84
C GLY A 114 -20.10 -27.07 33.09
N LEU A 115 -20.19 -25.74 32.96
CA LEU A 115 -21.48 -25.05 32.94
C LEU A 115 -22.24 -25.39 31.66
N SER A 116 -23.55 -25.61 31.77
CA SER A 116 -24.43 -25.91 30.63
C SER A 116 -24.56 -24.73 29.66
N THR A 117 -24.58 -23.51 30.19
CA THR A 117 -24.47 -22.26 29.42
C THR A 117 -23.14 -21.60 29.78
N ARG A 118 -22.27 -21.37 28.81
CA ARG A 118 -20.90 -20.88 29.04
C ARG A 118 -20.39 -20.03 27.90
N VAL A 119 -19.35 -19.23 28.18
CA VAL A 119 -18.60 -18.52 27.15
C VAL A 119 -17.78 -19.55 26.36
N SER A 120 -18.02 -19.63 25.05
CA SER A 120 -17.13 -20.33 24.13
C SER A 120 -17.44 -19.96 22.68
N MET A 121 -16.51 -19.25 22.03
CA MET A 121 -16.68 -18.86 20.62
C MET A 121 -16.88 -20.08 19.72
N LYS A 122 -16.06 -21.11 19.90
CA LYS A 122 -16.10 -22.32 19.08
C LYS A 122 -17.45 -23.03 19.15
N GLN A 123 -17.96 -23.22 20.37
CA GLN A 123 -19.22 -23.95 20.56
C GLN A 123 -20.43 -23.09 20.14
N ALA A 124 -20.42 -21.79 20.43
CA ALA A 124 -21.45 -20.86 19.97
C ALA A 124 -21.60 -20.88 18.44
N LEU A 125 -20.48 -20.80 17.71
CA LEU A 125 -20.51 -20.88 16.24
C LEU A 125 -20.93 -22.26 15.74
N LYS A 126 -20.49 -23.34 16.40
CA LYS A 126 -20.93 -24.68 16.04
C LYS A 126 -22.44 -24.87 16.18
N GLN A 127 -23.06 -24.28 17.22
CA GLN A 127 -24.52 -24.31 17.39
C GLN A 127 -25.26 -23.51 16.33
N GLN A 128 -24.60 -22.55 15.68
CA GLN A 128 -25.11 -21.84 14.50
C GLN A 128 -24.84 -22.60 13.18
N GLY A 129 -24.32 -23.83 13.23
CA GLY A 129 -24.07 -24.66 12.05
C GLY A 129 -22.71 -24.44 11.37
N PHE A 130 -21.80 -23.68 11.97
CA PHE A 130 -20.45 -23.52 11.42
C PHE A 130 -19.55 -24.70 11.83
N GLU A 131 -18.99 -25.38 10.84
CA GLU A 131 -18.08 -26.51 11.04
C GLU A 131 -16.65 -26.17 10.62
N GLY A 132 -15.70 -26.47 11.51
CA GLY A 132 -14.28 -26.33 11.20
C GLY A 132 -13.76 -27.55 10.43
N LEU A 133 -13.23 -27.33 9.22
CA LEU A 133 -12.59 -28.36 8.37
C LEU A 133 -11.09 -28.50 8.63
N GLY A 134 -10.52 -27.71 9.55
CA GLY A 134 -9.12 -27.86 9.98
C GLY A 134 -8.54 -26.55 10.53
N ARG A 135 -7.22 -26.54 10.80
CA ARG A 135 -6.53 -25.37 11.39
C ARG A 135 -6.66 -24.09 10.55
N LYS A 136 -6.79 -24.21 9.23
CA LYS A 136 -6.91 -23.08 8.29
C LYS A 136 -8.36 -22.74 7.91
N GLN A 137 -9.33 -23.56 8.34
CA GLN A 137 -10.76 -23.43 8.08
C GLN A 137 -11.49 -23.71 9.38
N THR A 138 -11.51 -22.72 10.27
CA THR A 138 -12.15 -22.78 11.58
C THR A 138 -13.60 -22.33 11.49
N GLU A 139 -14.39 -22.64 12.52
CA GLU A 139 -15.76 -22.15 12.67
C GLU A 139 -15.82 -20.61 12.58
N TRP A 140 -14.83 -19.93 13.20
CA TRP A 140 -14.66 -18.48 13.10
C TRP A 140 -14.51 -18.01 11.66
N LYS A 141 -13.69 -18.70 10.86
CA LYS A 141 -13.47 -18.30 9.47
C LYS A 141 -14.72 -18.51 8.62
N ALA A 142 -15.41 -19.64 8.78
CA ALA A 142 -16.68 -19.88 8.09
C ALA A 142 -17.74 -18.83 8.44
N TRP A 143 -17.83 -18.45 9.72
CA TRP A 143 -18.70 -17.38 10.18
C TRP A 143 -18.34 -16.01 9.58
N MET A 144 -17.06 -15.64 9.59
CA MET A 144 -16.59 -14.38 8.99
C MET A 144 -16.92 -14.31 7.50
N GLU A 145 -16.75 -15.40 6.74
CA GLU A 145 -17.09 -15.41 5.32
C GLU A 145 -18.60 -15.25 5.09
N ARG A 146 -19.48 -15.87 5.89
CA ARG A 146 -20.92 -15.69 5.73
C ARG A 146 -21.41 -14.28 6.12
N GLU A 147 -20.79 -13.61 7.08
CA GLU A 147 -21.10 -12.19 7.36
C GLU A 147 -20.47 -11.24 6.34
N LYS A 148 -19.36 -11.60 5.68
CA LYS A 148 -18.86 -10.88 4.48
C LYS A 148 -19.83 -11.01 3.32
N GLU A 149 -20.40 -12.20 3.10
CA GLU A 149 -21.43 -12.42 2.07
C GLU A 149 -22.67 -11.56 2.34
N ALA A 150 -23.19 -11.58 3.57
CA ALA A 150 -24.32 -10.73 3.96
C ALA A 150 -24.03 -9.23 3.76
N LEU A 151 -22.85 -8.76 4.17
CA LEU A 151 -22.44 -7.36 3.93
C LEU A 151 -22.27 -7.05 2.44
N THR A 152 -21.79 -8.02 1.65
CA THR A 152 -21.63 -7.90 0.20
C THR A 152 -22.98 -7.70 -0.49
N GLU A 153 -23.99 -8.49 -0.13
CA GLU A 153 -25.35 -8.38 -0.68
C GLU A 153 -25.95 -7.00 -0.36
N ILE A 154 -25.84 -6.54 0.89
CA ILE A 154 -26.32 -5.23 1.29
C ILE A 154 -25.55 -4.13 0.56
N ALA A 155 -24.22 -4.22 0.48
CA ALA A 155 -23.42 -3.22 -0.22
C ALA A 155 -23.79 -3.13 -1.71
N GLN A 156 -24.10 -4.26 -2.37
CA GLN A 156 -24.59 -4.27 -3.76
C GLN A 156 -25.95 -3.61 -3.89
N ALA A 157 -26.88 -3.82 -2.95
CA ALA A 157 -28.17 -3.13 -2.91
C ALA A 157 -28.01 -1.61 -2.74
N HIS A 158 -26.93 -1.18 -2.08
CA HIS A 158 -26.50 0.22 -1.98
C HIS A 158 -25.56 0.66 -3.11
N GLU A 159 -25.60 -0.02 -4.26
CA GLU A 159 -24.90 0.35 -5.49
C GLU A 159 -23.37 0.43 -5.36
N PHE A 160 -22.78 -0.41 -4.49
CA PHE A 160 -21.35 -0.63 -4.47
C PHE A 160 -20.93 -1.74 -5.44
N GLU A 161 -19.89 -1.46 -6.22
CA GLU A 161 -19.17 -2.50 -6.95
C GLU A 161 -18.20 -3.22 -6.00
N ILE A 162 -18.36 -4.53 -5.86
CA ILE A 162 -17.56 -5.32 -4.91
C ILE A 162 -16.36 -5.93 -5.62
N ILE A 163 -15.18 -5.38 -5.33
CA ILE A 163 -13.92 -5.89 -5.84
C ILE A 163 -13.34 -6.86 -4.81
N SER A 164 -13.19 -8.14 -5.17
CA SER A 164 -12.50 -9.10 -4.31
C SER A 164 -10.99 -8.81 -4.32
N LEU A 165 -10.53 -8.00 -3.35
CA LEU A 165 -9.11 -7.68 -3.10
C LEU A 165 -8.30 -8.86 -2.53
N GLY A 166 -8.59 -10.09 -2.99
CA GLY A 166 -8.02 -11.34 -2.51
C GLY A 166 -8.49 -11.73 -1.11
N GLY A 167 -7.55 -12.21 -0.28
CA GLY A 167 -7.79 -12.62 1.10
C GLY A 167 -6.65 -13.52 1.62
N GLY A 168 -6.10 -13.23 2.80
CA GLY A 168 -4.95 -13.97 3.34
C GLY A 168 -3.72 -13.14 3.76
N ARG A 169 -3.85 -11.84 4.03
CA ARG A 169 -2.79 -11.10 4.75
C ARG A 169 -2.77 -11.54 6.23
N THR A 170 -1.84 -10.96 6.97
CA THR A 170 -1.83 -10.88 8.42
C THR A 170 -2.55 -9.62 8.92
N HIS A 171 -3.25 -9.75 10.05
CA HIS A 171 -3.75 -8.63 10.84
C HIS A 171 -2.60 -7.69 11.23
N MET A 172 -2.85 -6.38 11.19
CA MET A 172 -1.87 -5.35 11.55
C MET A 172 -2.55 -4.33 12.46
N GLU A 173 -1.87 -3.95 13.54
CA GLU A 173 -2.39 -2.96 14.49
C GLU A 173 -2.42 -1.56 13.85
N LEU A 174 -3.36 -0.71 14.27
CA LEU A 174 -3.58 0.61 13.64
C LEU A 174 -2.31 1.51 13.61
N PRO A 175 -1.48 1.60 14.67
CA PRO A 175 -0.24 2.37 14.62
C PRO A 175 0.76 1.82 13.60
N GLU A 176 0.88 0.50 13.50
CA GLU A 176 1.76 -0.17 12.53
C GLU A 176 1.27 0.10 11.10
N TYR A 177 -0.04 0.08 10.89
CA TYR A 177 -0.66 0.42 9.61
C TYR A 177 -0.39 1.87 9.21
N ARG A 178 -0.59 2.84 10.13
CA ARG A 178 -0.29 4.25 9.86
C ARG A 178 1.18 4.49 9.52
N ALA A 179 2.09 3.86 10.26
CA ALA A 179 3.53 3.94 9.96
C ALA A 179 3.87 3.32 8.60
N ALA A 180 3.23 2.22 8.23
CA ALA A 180 3.39 1.61 6.91
C ALA A 180 2.84 2.50 5.78
N ALA A 181 1.71 3.17 6.00
CA ALA A 181 1.13 4.11 5.05
C ALA A 181 2.02 5.35 4.82
N GLN A 182 2.55 5.95 5.89
CA GLN A 182 3.48 7.08 5.79
C GLN A 182 4.78 6.72 5.05
N ARG A 183 5.33 5.51 5.32
CA ARG A 183 6.49 5.02 4.56
C ARG A 183 6.18 4.89 3.07
N LEU A 184 4.99 4.41 2.72
CA LEU A 184 4.58 4.26 1.32
C LEU A 184 4.44 5.61 0.62
N GLU A 185 3.86 6.60 1.29
CA GLU A 185 3.73 7.96 0.77
C GLU A 185 5.10 8.59 0.50
N ALA A 186 6.02 8.50 1.45
CA ALA A 186 7.39 9.00 1.28
C ALA A 186 8.15 8.32 0.13
N VAL A 187 7.94 7.01 -0.08
CA VAL A 187 8.54 6.29 -1.22
C VAL A 187 7.91 6.74 -2.54
N GLN A 188 6.59 6.94 -2.59
CA GLN A 188 5.90 7.41 -3.78
C GLN A 188 6.40 8.81 -4.21
N GLU A 189 6.61 9.71 -3.27
CA GLU A 189 7.22 11.02 -3.53
C GLU A 189 8.64 10.91 -4.10
N GLN A 190 9.46 10.01 -3.55
CA GLN A 190 10.81 9.75 -4.07
C GLN A 190 10.80 9.21 -5.50
N VAL A 191 9.86 8.32 -5.83
CA VAL A 191 9.71 7.81 -7.20
C VAL A 191 9.35 8.94 -8.17
N ILE A 192 8.37 9.78 -7.82
CA ILE A 192 7.96 10.91 -8.67
C ILE A 192 9.13 11.88 -8.88
N ALA A 193 9.91 12.16 -7.84
CA ALA A 193 11.10 13.01 -7.95
C ALA A 193 12.16 12.38 -8.88
N ALA A 194 12.42 11.09 -8.75
CA ALA A 194 13.37 10.37 -9.60
C ALA A 194 12.92 10.35 -11.08
N GLU A 195 11.62 10.18 -11.35
CA GLU A 195 11.06 10.23 -12.71
C GLU A 195 11.25 11.62 -13.35
N GLN A 196 11.05 12.70 -12.59
CA GLN A 196 11.27 14.06 -13.07
C GLN A 196 12.76 14.34 -13.37
N GLU A 197 13.67 13.89 -12.51
CA GLU A 197 15.11 14.06 -12.72
C GLU A 197 15.58 13.32 -13.99
N ILE A 198 15.07 12.10 -14.20
CA ILE A 198 15.38 11.32 -15.41
C ILE A 198 14.87 12.02 -16.66
N ALA A 199 13.66 12.56 -16.64
CA ALA A 199 13.13 13.32 -17.77
C ALA A 199 13.99 14.56 -18.11
N ALA A 200 14.49 15.27 -17.09
CA ALA A 200 15.37 16.41 -17.28
C ALA A 200 16.72 16.02 -17.91
N LEU A 201 17.33 14.92 -17.43
CA LEU A 201 18.58 14.40 -17.95
C LEU A 201 18.44 13.88 -19.40
N GLU A 202 17.32 13.27 -19.74
CA GLU A 202 17.05 12.85 -21.11
C GLU A 202 16.98 14.05 -22.09
N LYS A 203 16.40 15.17 -21.65
CA LYS A 203 16.36 16.41 -22.44
C LYS A 203 17.78 16.98 -22.65
N GLN A 204 18.60 17.02 -21.61
CA GLN A 204 20.00 17.46 -21.72
C GLN A 204 20.81 16.56 -22.66
N ARG A 205 20.64 15.24 -22.56
CA ARG A 205 21.29 14.28 -23.46
C ARG A 205 20.93 14.54 -24.93
N LYS A 206 19.66 14.78 -25.25
CA LYS A 206 19.22 15.09 -26.63
C LYS A 206 19.86 16.37 -27.16
N ALA A 207 19.94 17.42 -26.35
CA ALA A 207 20.60 18.67 -26.72
C ALA A 207 22.09 18.46 -27.04
N LEU A 208 22.81 17.73 -26.17
CA LEU A 208 24.21 17.41 -26.38
C LEU A 208 24.45 16.54 -27.62
N GLN A 209 23.56 15.58 -27.90
CA GLN A 209 23.62 14.80 -29.16
C GLN A 209 23.48 15.69 -30.40
N GLY A 210 22.64 16.72 -30.36
CA GLY A 210 22.53 17.72 -31.43
C GLY A 210 23.84 18.50 -31.63
N ASN A 211 24.42 18.99 -30.54
CA ASN A 211 25.68 19.75 -30.57
C ASN A 211 26.86 18.91 -31.11
N VAL A 212 26.95 17.63 -30.73
CA VAL A 212 27.98 16.71 -31.27
C VAL A 212 27.84 16.53 -32.78
N LYS A 213 26.61 16.47 -33.32
CA LYS A 213 26.39 16.37 -34.78
C LYS A 213 26.83 17.64 -35.51
N LEU A 214 26.51 18.82 -34.95
CA LEU A 214 26.94 20.11 -35.51
C LEU A 214 28.47 20.24 -35.53
N LEU A 215 29.14 19.86 -34.45
CA LEU A 215 30.60 19.91 -34.37
C LEU A 215 31.29 18.98 -35.38
N LYS A 216 30.77 17.76 -35.58
CA LYS A 216 31.25 16.86 -36.63
C LYS A 216 31.03 17.42 -38.04
N ALA A 217 29.99 18.23 -38.27
CA ALA A 217 29.76 18.89 -39.55
C ALA A 217 30.77 20.03 -39.78
N VAL A 218 31.08 20.82 -38.74
CA VAL A 218 32.11 21.87 -38.80
C VAL A 218 33.51 21.28 -39.07
N GLU A 219 33.82 20.13 -38.49
CA GLU A 219 35.09 19.41 -38.75
C GLU A 219 35.26 19.02 -40.23
N LYS A 220 34.17 18.75 -40.95
CA LYS A 220 34.18 18.47 -42.40
C LYS A 220 34.36 19.69 -43.29
N VAL A 221 34.31 20.91 -42.74
CA VAL A 221 34.54 22.17 -43.50
C VAL A 221 36.03 22.58 -43.48
N LYS A 222 36.84 22.04 -42.55
CA LYS A 222 38.32 22.18 -42.57
C LYS A 222 39.01 21.89 -43.93
N PRO A 223 38.60 20.90 -44.75
CA PRO A 223 39.28 20.60 -46.02
C PRO A 223 39.30 21.73 -47.07
N ASP A 224 38.45 22.77 -46.98
CA ASP A 224 38.50 23.89 -47.93
C ASP A 224 39.78 24.76 -47.79
N LEU A 225 40.46 24.69 -46.64
CA LEU A 225 41.72 25.41 -46.40
C LEU A 225 42.94 24.74 -47.07
N ASP A 226 42.85 23.45 -47.41
CA ASP A 226 43.92 22.72 -48.11
C ASP A 226 44.07 23.16 -49.58
N ALA A 227 43.12 23.95 -50.10
CA ALA A 227 43.16 24.53 -51.45
C ALA A 227 44.11 25.74 -51.57
N ILE A 228 44.62 26.28 -50.46
CA ILE A 228 45.59 27.37 -50.47
C ILE A 228 46.97 26.78 -50.78
N GLN A 229 47.46 26.96 -52.01
CA GLN A 229 48.77 26.49 -52.46
C GLN A 229 49.78 27.65 -52.63
N PRO A 230 50.46 28.08 -51.57
CA PRO A 230 51.49 29.11 -51.66
C PRO A 230 52.77 28.56 -52.32
N GLU A 231 53.35 29.32 -53.26
CA GLU A 231 54.66 29.01 -53.84
C GLU A 231 55.77 29.83 -53.17
N LYS A 232 56.90 29.18 -52.84
CA LYS A 232 58.09 29.86 -52.34
C LYS A 232 58.93 30.38 -53.50
N THR A 233 59.24 31.67 -53.47
CA THR A 233 60.24 32.27 -54.35
C THR A 233 61.66 32.00 -53.83
N LEU A 234 62.67 32.07 -54.71
CA LEU A 234 64.09 31.79 -54.42
C LEU A 234 64.68 32.63 -53.27
N THR A 235 64.07 33.76 -52.93
CA THR A 235 64.47 34.64 -51.81
C THR A 235 63.71 34.35 -50.50
N GLY A 236 62.84 33.34 -50.49
CA GLY A 236 62.03 32.96 -49.32
C GLY A 236 60.69 33.68 -49.21
N ALA A 237 60.37 34.65 -50.10
CA ALA A 237 59.07 35.32 -50.12
C ALA A 237 57.98 34.42 -50.69
N VAL A 238 56.77 34.49 -50.12
CA VAL A 238 55.62 33.65 -50.49
C VAL A 238 54.79 34.35 -51.56
N LYS A 239 54.41 33.61 -52.61
CA LYS A 239 53.58 34.09 -53.73
C LYS A 239 52.18 33.45 -53.68
N GLY A 240 51.20 34.14 -54.26
CA GLY A 240 49.83 33.64 -54.45
C GLY A 240 48.84 33.97 -53.34
N VAL A 241 49.27 34.59 -52.22
CA VAL A 241 48.43 34.81 -51.03
C VAL A 241 48.16 36.30 -50.81
N THR A 242 46.88 36.69 -50.71
CA THR A 242 46.45 38.06 -50.43
C THR A 242 46.42 38.36 -48.92
N VAL A 243 46.47 39.64 -48.54
CA VAL A 243 46.38 40.06 -47.13
C VAL A 243 45.06 39.61 -46.49
N GLU A 244 43.97 39.66 -47.25
CA GLU A 244 42.64 39.19 -46.84
C GLU A 244 42.62 37.68 -46.61
N GLN A 245 43.27 36.87 -47.46
CA GLN A 245 43.43 35.43 -47.22
C GLN A 245 44.22 35.14 -45.94
N VAL A 246 45.26 35.93 -45.62
CA VAL A 246 46.02 35.78 -44.37
C VAL A 246 45.19 36.16 -43.14
N LYS A 247 44.35 37.20 -43.23
CA LYS A 247 43.42 37.59 -42.16
C LYS A 247 42.35 36.51 -41.94
N GLU A 248 41.79 35.98 -43.02
CA GLU A 248 40.81 34.89 -42.97
C GLU A 248 41.42 33.62 -42.39
N LEU A 249 42.66 33.29 -42.76
CA LEU A 249 43.39 32.14 -42.21
C LEU A 249 43.65 32.31 -40.70
N LYS A 250 44.11 33.49 -40.25
CA LYS A 250 44.26 33.77 -38.82
C LYS A 250 42.94 33.67 -38.06
N ALA A 251 41.85 34.22 -38.61
CA ALA A 251 40.53 34.13 -38.00
C ALA A 251 40.00 32.69 -37.99
N ALA A 252 40.29 31.89 -39.02
CA ALA A 252 39.95 30.48 -39.09
C ALA A 252 40.74 29.64 -38.07
N VAL A 253 42.04 29.92 -37.89
CA VAL A 253 42.88 29.25 -36.87
C VAL A 253 42.38 29.56 -35.45
N ILE A 254 42.07 30.82 -35.14
CA ILE A 254 41.53 31.20 -33.82
C ILE A 254 40.17 30.53 -33.57
N ARG A 255 39.27 30.54 -34.57
CA ARG A 255 37.97 29.85 -34.49
C ARG A 255 38.14 28.34 -34.37
N GLY A 256 39.09 27.75 -35.09
CA GLY A 256 39.40 26.33 -35.06
C GLY A 256 39.95 25.89 -33.70
N ALA A 257 40.87 26.65 -33.11
CA ALA A 257 41.41 26.38 -31.77
C ALA A 257 40.33 26.50 -30.69
N ALA A 258 39.48 27.53 -30.75
CA ALA A 258 38.35 27.68 -29.84
C ALA A 258 37.32 26.55 -30.00
N ALA A 259 37.03 26.13 -31.23
CA ALA A 259 36.15 25.01 -31.52
C ALA A 259 36.73 23.68 -31.03
N GLU A 260 38.02 23.41 -31.22
CA GLU A 260 38.69 22.21 -30.71
C GLU A 260 38.69 22.14 -29.18
N GLN A 261 38.91 23.27 -28.51
CA GLN A 261 38.82 23.36 -27.07
C GLN A 261 37.39 23.07 -26.59
N LYS A 262 36.39 23.65 -27.25
CA LYS A 262 34.97 23.39 -26.94
C LYS A 262 34.56 21.94 -27.21
N VAL A 263 35.07 21.33 -28.29
CA VAL A 263 34.87 19.91 -28.60
C VAL A 263 35.46 19.04 -27.50
N ARG A 264 36.66 19.36 -27.00
CA ARG A 264 37.26 18.62 -25.88
C ARG A 264 36.43 18.70 -24.61
N GLU A 265 36.00 19.88 -24.20
CA GLU A 265 35.12 20.07 -23.04
C GLU A 265 33.82 19.27 -23.17
N LEU A 266 33.14 19.41 -24.31
CA LEU A 266 31.88 18.70 -24.57
C LEU A 266 32.05 17.19 -24.63
N LYS A 267 33.21 16.69 -25.10
CA LYS A 267 33.51 15.26 -25.14
C LYS A 267 33.72 14.68 -23.74
N VAL A 268 34.34 15.45 -22.84
CA VAL A 268 34.49 15.09 -21.42
C VAL A 268 33.15 15.08 -20.71
N GLU A 269 32.33 16.12 -20.86
CA GLU A 269 30.97 16.14 -20.29
C GLU A 269 30.11 14.99 -20.81
N ASN A 270 30.18 14.69 -22.11
CA ASN A 270 29.41 13.59 -22.70
C ASN A 270 29.87 12.23 -22.16
N GLN A 271 31.18 12.02 -21.96
CA GLN A 271 31.70 10.80 -21.33
C GLN A 271 31.21 10.66 -19.89
N GLN A 272 31.28 11.73 -19.09
CA GLN A 272 30.82 11.69 -17.70
C GLN A 272 29.32 11.39 -17.61
N LEU A 273 28.51 11.98 -18.48
CA LEU A 273 27.07 11.69 -18.55
C LEU A 273 26.81 10.27 -19.02
N GLN A 274 27.52 9.77 -20.04
CA GLN A 274 27.40 8.38 -20.50
C GLN A 274 27.77 7.36 -19.42
N GLN A 275 28.73 7.67 -18.54
CA GLN A 275 29.08 6.81 -17.40
C GLN A 275 28.03 6.80 -16.30
N LYS A 276 27.33 7.93 -16.08
CA LYS A 276 26.29 8.04 -15.05
C LYS A 276 24.95 7.42 -15.48
N ILE A 277 24.66 7.37 -16.78
CA ILE A 277 23.38 6.84 -17.31
C ILE A 277 23.14 5.38 -16.92
N PRO A 278 24.07 4.42 -17.06
CA PRO A 278 23.87 3.04 -16.67
C PRO A 278 23.59 2.88 -15.17
N SER A 279 24.40 3.54 -14.32
CA SER A 279 24.22 3.50 -12.86
C SER A 279 22.87 4.08 -12.44
N MET A 280 22.43 5.17 -13.05
CA MET A 280 21.11 5.73 -12.74
C MET A 280 19.97 4.91 -13.35
N LYS A 281 20.16 4.28 -14.50
CA LYS A 281 19.20 3.31 -15.04
C LYS A 281 19.07 2.09 -14.15
N GLU A 282 20.17 1.58 -13.60
CA GLU A 282 20.15 0.51 -12.61
C GLU A 282 19.43 0.97 -11.34
N LYS A 283 19.75 2.15 -10.80
CA LYS A 283 19.02 2.69 -9.64
C LYS A 283 17.53 2.90 -9.91
N LEU A 284 17.17 3.38 -11.11
CA LEU A 284 15.77 3.49 -11.52
C LEU A 284 15.14 2.11 -11.64
N LYS A 285 15.84 1.14 -12.21
CA LYS A 285 15.33 -0.22 -12.38
C LYS A 285 15.16 -0.89 -11.02
N GLU A 286 16.11 -0.74 -10.10
CA GLU A 286 16.01 -1.17 -8.71
C GLU A 286 14.87 -0.45 -7.98
N ALA A 287 14.68 0.85 -8.20
CA ALA A 287 13.57 1.61 -7.63
C ALA A 287 12.23 1.14 -8.20
N GLN A 288 12.13 0.89 -9.50
CA GLN A 288 10.95 0.35 -10.18
C GLN A 288 10.67 -1.10 -9.79
N GLU A 289 11.70 -1.91 -9.59
CA GLU A 289 11.59 -3.30 -9.18
C GLU A 289 11.25 -3.39 -7.69
N ARG A 290 11.77 -2.49 -6.85
CA ARG A 290 11.30 -2.28 -5.47
C ARG A 290 9.87 -1.79 -5.46
N GLN A 291 9.50 -0.81 -6.28
CA GLN A 291 8.13 -0.31 -6.40
C GLN A 291 7.19 -1.39 -6.93
N ARG A 292 7.65 -2.27 -7.84
CA ARG A 292 6.88 -3.41 -8.34
C ARG A 292 6.72 -4.47 -7.26
N LEU A 293 7.78 -4.84 -6.55
CA LEU A 293 7.71 -5.73 -5.38
C LEU A 293 6.88 -5.12 -4.26
N GLU A 294 6.85 -3.80 -4.13
CA GLU A 294 6.05 -3.06 -3.16
C GLU A 294 4.60 -2.92 -3.59
N ASN A 295 4.31 -2.81 -4.89
CA ASN A 295 2.99 -2.83 -5.50
C ASN A 295 2.42 -4.24 -5.55
N GLU A 296 3.23 -5.27 -5.79
CA GLU A 296 2.89 -6.66 -5.54
C GLU A 296 2.65 -6.85 -4.04
N ASN A 297 3.49 -6.30 -3.16
CA ASN A 297 3.17 -6.22 -1.73
C ASN A 297 1.93 -5.36 -1.42
N ARG A 298 1.52 -4.41 -2.27
CA ARG A 298 0.36 -3.52 -2.09
C ARG A 298 -0.92 -4.20 -2.54
N GLN A 299 -0.88 -4.90 -3.68
CA GLN A 299 -1.90 -5.84 -4.12
C GLN A 299 -2.06 -6.97 -3.10
N LEU A 300 -0.95 -7.50 -2.57
CA LEU A 300 -0.94 -8.40 -1.42
C LEU A 300 -1.51 -7.72 -0.16
N LYS A 301 -1.20 -6.45 0.12
CA LYS A 301 -1.77 -5.71 1.28
C LYS A 301 -3.29 -5.50 1.15
N GLY A 302 -3.84 -5.58 -0.06
CA GLY A 302 -5.28 -5.72 -0.29
C GLY A 302 -5.90 -6.79 0.60
N HIS A 303 -5.23 -7.93 0.79
CA HIS A 303 -5.76 -9.16 1.38
C HIS A 303 -6.11 -9.12 2.88
N CYS A 304 -5.91 -7.99 3.56
CA CYS A 304 -6.46 -7.63 4.89
C CYS A 304 -6.64 -6.09 5.01
N CYS A 305 -6.93 -5.39 3.90
CA CYS A 305 -8.11 -4.54 4.01
C CYS A 305 -9.33 -5.36 3.50
N LYS A 306 -9.49 -6.65 3.90
CA LYS A 306 -10.35 -7.70 3.28
C LYS A 306 -10.48 -8.94 4.18
#